data_AF-A0A7S2ABP9-F1
#
_entry.id   AF-A0A7S2ABP9-F1
#
_cell.length_a   1.000
_cell.length_b   1.000
_cell.length_c   1.000
_cell.angle_alpha   90.00
_cell.angle_beta   90.00
_cell.angle_gamma   90.00
#
_symmetry.space_group_name_H-M   'P 1'
#
loop_
_entity.id
_entity.type
_entity.pdbx_description
1 polymer ?
#
loop_
_entity_poly.entity_id
_entity_poly.type
_entity_poly.pdbx_seq_one_letter_code
_entity_poly.pdbx_strand_id
1 'polypeptide(L)'
;RDEALAKIPEDARQELLGAATEALRQVEHLPDGQNVLEGSKIAGLLRLQVPLAVQAAKEAFGGQGWLKTILDLEPLFERVEVQGRNEPCFRILGSGEGASFNSPAASARAVVAPP
;
A
#
# COMPACT_ATOMS: atom_id res chain seq x y z
N ARG A 1 10.98 5.90 -9.52
CA ARG A 1 9.81 5.63 -8.65
C ARG A 1 8.58 5.50 -9.54
N ASP A 2 8.24 6.51 -10.33
CA ASP A 2 7.16 6.50 -11.33
C ASP A 2 7.31 5.50 -12.49
N GLU A 3 8.53 5.22 -12.95
CA GLU A 3 8.76 4.33 -14.10
C GLU A 3 8.23 2.91 -13.89
N ALA A 4 8.16 2.45 -12.63
CA ALA A 4 7.61 1.14 -12.29
C ALA A 4 6.07 1.11 -12.40
N LEU A 5 5.38 2.18 -11.99
CA LEU A 5 3.92 2.30 -12.14
C LEU A 5 3.53 2.53 -13.60
N ALA A 6 4.38 3.18 -14.38
CA ALA A 6 4.19 3.39 -15.82
C ALA A 6 4.19 2.08 -16.64
N LYS A 7 4.68 0.97 -16.08
CA LYS A 7 4.64 -0.36 -16.73
C LYS A 7 3.26 -1.00 -16.71
N ILE A 8 2.36 -0.50 -15.86
CA ILE A 8 1.02 -1.04 -15.69
C ILE A 8 0.04 -0.04 -16.33
N PRO A 9 -0.98 -0.49 -17.07
CA PRO A 9 -2.00 0.40 -17.59
C PRO A 9 -2.66 1.21 -16.46
N GLU A 10 -2.98 2.47 -16.75
CA GLU A 10 -3.55 3.41 -15.77
C GLU A 10 -4.87 2.91 -15.18
N ASP A 11 -5.77 2.39 -16.02
CA ASP A 11 -7.01 1.74 -15.57
C ASP A 11 -6.74 0.62 -14.55
N ALA A 12 -5.79 -0.28 -14.86
CA ALA A 12 -5.43 -1.36 -13.95
C ALA A 12 -4.82 -0.84 -12.64
N ARG A 13 -4.02 0.23 -12.72
CA ARG A 13 -3.49 0.90 -11.52
C ARG A 13 -4.64 1.42 -10.67
N GLN A 14 -5.57 2.19 -11.25
CA GLN A 14 -6.72 2.73 -10.52
C GLN A 14 -7.59 1.65 -9.88
N GLU A 15 -7.86 0.56 -10.62
CA GLU A 15 -8.61 -0.60 -10.10
C GLU A 15 -7.92 -1.25 -8.91
N LEU A 16 -6.59 -1.47 -9.00
CA LEU A 16 -5.81 -2.05 -7.91
C LEU A 16 -5.81 -1.15 -6.67
N LEU A 17 -5.64 0.16 -6.84
CA LEU A 17 -5.63 1.10 -5.72
C LEU A 17 -7.02 1.26 -5.10
N GLY A 18 -8.06 1.33 -5.91
CA GLY A 18 -9.44 1.38 -5.44
C GLY A 18 -9.81 0.16 -4.62
N ALA A 19 -9.55 -1.04 -5.16
CA ALA A 19 -9.83 -2.29 -4.46
C ALA A 19 -8.94 -2.50 -3.22
N ALA A 20 -7.66 -2.07 -3.25
CA ALA A 20 -6.79 -2.11 -2.07
C ALA A 20 -7.26 -1.14 -0.98
N THR A 21 -7.75 0.04 -1.38
CA THR A 21 -8.33 1.02 -0.46
C THR A 21 -9.59 0.45 0.19
N GLU A 22 -10.52 -0.09 -0.60
CA GLU A 22 -11.74 -0.70 -0.07
C GLU A 22 -11.42 -1.86 0.89
N ALA A 23 -10.48 -2.72 0.50
CA ALA A 23 -10.00 -3.82 1.33
C ALA A 23 -9.48 -3.35 2.69
N LEU A 24 -8.72 -2.26 2.72
CA LEU A 24 -8.16 -1.68 3.95
C LEU A 24 -9.21 -0.91 4.77
N ARG A 25 -10.20 -0.27 4.14
CA ARG A 25 -11.33 0.37 4.83
C ARG A 25 -12.23 -0.64 5.52
N GLN A 26 -12.36 -1.85 4.97
CA GLN A 26 -13.09 -2.95 5.61
C GLN A 26 -12.37 -3.55 6.82
N VAL A 27 -11.09 -3.24 7.03
CA VAL A 27 -10.37 -3.60 8.26
C VAL A 27 -10.68 -2.58 9.34
N GLU A 28 -11.95 -2.51 9.70
CA GLU A 28 -12.38 -1.78 10.89
C GLU A 28 -11.99 -2.58 12.13
N HIS A 29 -11.33 -1.90 13.08
CA HIS A 29 -11.14 -2.36 14.45
C HIS A 29 -10.24 -3.60 14.64
N LEU A 30 -8.97 -3.49 14.28
CA LEU A 30 -7.97 -4.24 15.04
C LEU A 30 -7.94 -3.70 16.48
N PRO A 31 -7.88 -4.58 17.51
CA PRO A 31 -7.95 -4.17 18.92
C PRO A 31 -6.82 -3.22 19.34
N ASP A 32 -5.74 -3.17 18.58
CA ASP A 32 -4.60 -2.25 18.74
C ASP A 32 -4.81 -0.87 18.09
N GLY A 33 -5.97 -0.62 17.47
CA GLY A 33 -6.26 0.63 16.74
C GLY A 33 -5.46 0.81 15.45
N GLN A 34 -4.66 -0.18 15.06
CA GLN A 34 -3.90 -0.18 13.82
C GLN A 34 -4.77 -0.74 12.69
N ASN A 35 -5.36 0.09 11.84
CA ASN A 35 -6.10 -0.36 10.64
C ASN A 35 -5.11 -0.85 9.56
N VAL A 36 -4.42 -1.96 9.83
CA VAL A 36 -3.37 -2.56 9.00
C VAL A 36 -3.83 -3.92 8.46
N LEU A 37 -3.51 -4.22 7.20
CA LEU A 37 -3.78 -5.50 6.58
C LEU A 37 -2.51 -6.11 6.00
N GLU A 38 -2.40 -7.43 6.14
CA GLU A 38 -1.33 -8.23 5.55
C GLU A 38 -1.30 -8.10 4.02
N GLY A 39 -0.11 -7.96 3.45
CA GLY A 39 0.06 -7.92 2.00
C GLY A 39 -0.50 -9.17 1.31
N SER A 40 -0.41 -10.34 1.93
CA SER A 40 -0.99 -11.58 1.41
C SER A 40 -2.52 -11.53 1.35
N LYS A 41 -3.16 -10.91 2.35
CA LYS A 41 -4.62 -10.70 2.39
C LYS A 41 -5.08 -9.70 1.35
N ILE A 42 -4.37 -8.57 1.21
CA ILE A 42 -4.65 -7.58 0.16
C ILE A 42 -4.51 -8.23 -1.21
N ALA A 43 -3.41 -8.95 -1.47
CA ALA A 43 -3.20 -9.66 -2.72
C ALA A 43 -4.33 -10.68 -3.00
N GLY A 44 -4.81 -11.37 -1.97
CA GLY A 44 -5.95 -12.29 -2.06
C GLY A 44 -7.23 -11.57 -2.48
N LEU A 45 -7.55 -10.44 -1.86
CA LEU A 45 -8.73 -9.64 -2.17
C LEU A 45 -8.66 -9.05 -3.58
N LEU A 46 -7.49 -8.51 -3.97
CA LEU A 46 -7.29 -7.96 -5.31
C LEU A 46 -7.45 -9.03 -6.40
N ARG A 47 -6.98 -10.26 -6.15
CA ARG A 47 -7.17 -11.37 -7.10
C ARG A 47 -8.64 -11.75 -7.26
N LEU A 48 -9.47 -11.51 -6.24
CA LEU A 48 -10.90 -11.80 -6.27
C LEU A 48 -11.69 -10.66 -6.90
N GLN A 49 -11.37 -9.40 -6.57
CA GLN A 49 -12.11 -8.23 -7.03
C GLN A 49 -11.70 -7.77 -8.42
N VAL A 50 -10.40 -7.69 -8.69
CA VAL A 50 -9.82 -7.09 -9.90
C VAL A 50 -8.77 -8.01 -10.54
N PRO A 51 -9.16 -9.25 -10.94
CA PRO A 51 -8.21 -10.26 -11.43
C PRO A 51 -7.43 -9.82 -12.66
N LEU A 52 -8.07 -9.06 -13.56
CA LEU A 52 -7.44 -8.55 -14.79
C LEU A 52 -6.34 -7.54 -14.47
N ALA A 53 -6.61 -6.61 -13.55
CA ALA A 53 -5.63 -5.62 -13.12
C ALA A 53 -4.44 -6.27 -12.40
N VAL A 54 -4.71 -7.29 -11.57
CA VAL A 54 -3.65 -8.09 -10.92
C VAL A 54 -2.79 -8.82 -11.96
N GLN A 55 -3.39 -9.35 -13.01
CA GLN A 55 -2.65 -10.01 -14.08
C GLN A 55 -1.73 -9.01 -14.80
N ALA A 56 -2.24 -7.84 -15.17
CA ALA A 56 -1.44 -6.78 -15.79
C ALA A 56 -0.25 -6.36 -14.91
N ALA A 57 -0.48 -6.20 -13.60
CA ALA A 57 0.59 -5.91 -12.65
C ALA A 57 1.61 -7.06 -12.56
N LYS A 58 1.15 -8.31 -12.49
CA LYS A 58 2.06 -9.47 -12.48
C LYS A 58 2.92 -9.53 -13.74
N GLU A 59 2.33 -9.32 -14.92
CA GLU A 59 3.07 -9.31 -16.18
C GLU A 59 4.11 -8.19 -16.21
N ALA A 60 3.75 -6.99 -15.73
CA ALA A 60 4.66 -5.85 -15.64
C ALA A 60 5.88 -6.07 -14.71
N PHE A 61 5.73 -6.90 -13.68
CA PHE A 61 6.77 -7.14 -12.65
C PHE A 61 7.36 -8.56 -12.64
N GLY A 62 7.00 -9.43 -13.59
CA GLY A 62 7.51 -10.81 -13.64
C GLY A 62 6.93 -11.74 -12.55
N GLY A 63 5.71 -11.46 -12.08
CA GLY A 63 4.89 -12.37 -11.27
C GLY A 63 4.94 -12.16 -9.75
N GLN A 64 6.05 -11.66 -9.20
CA GLN A 64 6.22 -11.42 -7.75
C GLN A 64 6.59 -9.97 -7.43
N GLY A 65 6.34 -9.54 -6.19
CA GLY A 65 6.69 -8.21 -5.72
C GLY A 65 5.79 -7.06 -6.20
N TRP A 66 4.95 -7.28 -7.22
CA TRP A 66 4.06 -6.25 -7.80
C TRP A 66 3.24 -5.50 -6.76
N LEU A 67 2.61 -6.18 -5.80
CA LEU A 67 1.76 -5.54 -4.80
C LEU A 67 2.58 -4.57 -3.95
N LYS A 68 3.70 -5.07 -3.42
CA LYS A 68 4.59 -4.27 -2.58
C LYS A 68 5.09 -3.07 -3.37
N THR A 69 5.50 -3.26 -4.62
CA THR A 69 5.95 -2.17 -5.47
C THR A 69 4.84 -1.14 -5.67
N ILE A 70 3.62 -1.54 -6.02
CA ILE A 70 2.53 -0.59 -6.26
C ILE A 70 2.21 0.19 -4.99
N LEU A 71 2.00 -0.50 -3.86
CA LEU A 71 1.62 0.15 -2.61
C LEU A 71 2.74 1.01 -2.01
N ASP A 72 4.00 0.64 -2.17
CA ASP A 72 5.16 1.41 -1.65
C ASP A 72 5.41 2.69 -2.47
N LEU A 73 5.02 2.70 -3.75
CA LEU A 73 5.13 3.87 -4.62
C LEU A 73 4.02 4.89 -4.36
N GLU A 74 2.87 4.41 -3.89
CA GLU A 74 1.64 5.19 -3.72
C GLU A 74 1.58 5.89 -2.36
N PRO A 75 1.42 7.23 -2.34
CA PRO A 75 1.45 8.02 -1.11
C PRO A 75 0.26 7.75 -0.17
N LEU A 76 -0.81 7.15 -0.69
CA LEU A 76 -2.00 6.76 0.08
C LEU A 76 -1.75 5.56 0.99
N PHE A 77 -0.74 4.73 0.69
CA PHE A 77 -0.47 3.53 1.44
C PHE A 77 0.87 3.63 2.16
N GLU A 78 0.90 3.14 3.39
CA GLU A 78 2.12 3.01 4.15
C GLU A 78 2.34 1.57 4.55
N ARG A 79 3.57 1.09 4.31
CA ARG A 79 4.02 -0.20 4.77
C ARG A 79 4.37 -0.12 6.25
N VAL A 80 3.75 -0.99 7.05
CA VAL A 80 3.95 -1.08 8.50
C VAL A 80 4.48 -2.47 8.85
N GLU A 81 5.54 -2.50 9.64
CA GLU A 81 6.06 -3.74 10.22
C GLU A 81 5.46 -3.91 11.61
N VAL A 82 4.57 -4.90 11.76
CA VAL A 82 3.84 -5.16 13.01
C VAL A 82 4.52 -6.33 13.72
N GLN A 83 4.98 -6.14 14.96
CA GLN A 83 5.52 -7.23 15.76
C GLN A 83 4.49 -8.36 15.91
N GLY A 84 4.90 -9.60 15.65
CA GLY A 84 4.01 -10.77 15.68
C GLY A 84 3.39 -11.14 14.33
N ARG A 85 3.50 -10.31 13.29
CA ARG A 85 3.16 -10.66 11.91
C ARG A 85 4.43 -11.08 11.16
N ASN A 86 4.40 -12.22 10.48
CA ASN A 86 5.54 -12.75 9.70
C ASN A 86 5.66 -12.11 8.30
N GLU A 87 4.82 -11.14 7.98
CA GLU A 87 4.77 -10.51 6.67
C GLU A 87 4.51 -9.00 6.79
N PRO A 88 4.90 -8.20 5.76
CA PRO A 88 4.66 -6.77 5.78
C PRO A 88 3.17 -6.46 5.72
N CYS A 89 2.71 -5.62 6.65
CA CYS A 89 1.37 -5.07 6.64
C CYS A 89 1.36 -3.73 5.92
N PHE A 90 0.18 -3.31 5.47
CA PHE A 90 -0.06 -2.03 4.85
C PHE A 90 -1.25 -1.36 5.52
N ARG A 91 -1.24 -0.03 5.60
CA ARG A 91 -2.38 0.79 6.02
C ARG A 91 -2.61 1.91 5.03
N ILE A 92 -3.84 2.41 5.01
CA ILE A 92 -4.15 3.68 4.35
C ILE A 92 -3.67 4.79 5.28
N LEU A 93 -2.78 5.65 4.80
CA LEU A 93 -2.55 6.95 5.41
C LEU A 93 -3.78 7.77 5.05
N GLY A 94 -4.69 7.91 6.01
CA GLY A 94 -5.95 8.61 5.81
C GLY A 94 -5.71 9.91 5.06
N SER A 95 -6.22 10.00 3.83
CA SER A 95 -6.44 11.29 3.21
C SER A 95 -7.50 11.93 4.09
N GLY A 96 -7.06 12.75 5.05
CA GLY A 96 -7.98 13.59 5.78
C GLY A 96 -8.79 14.35 4.75
N GLU A 97 -10.09 14.14 4.73
CA GLU A 97 -11.00 15.21 4.34
C GLU A 97 -10.56 16.44 5.13
N GLY A 98 -9.79 17.34 4.51
CA GLY A 98 -9.26 18.55 5.17
C GLY A 98 -7.74 18.75 5.14
N ALA A 99 -6.95 18.07 4.29
CA ALA A 99 -5.57 18.52 4.03
C ALA A 99 -5.57 19.76 3.11
N SER A 100 -5.93 20.90 3.70
CA SER A 100 -5.47 22.21 3.25
C SER A 100 -3.97 22.11 2.98
N PHE A 101 -3.58 22.47 1.76
CA PHE A 101 -2.19 22.58 1.34
C PHE A 101 -1.39 23.38 2.38
N ASN A 102 -0.57 22.71 3.19
CA ASN A 102 0.64 23.33 3.72
C ASN A 102 1.71 22.26 3.97
N SER A 103 2.64 22.15 3.01
CA SER A 103 3.98 21.59 3.23
C SER A 103 4.82 22.56 4.08
N PRO A 104 6.12 22.30 4.43
CA PRO A 104 6.95 21.10 4.27
C PRO A 104 7.71 20.69 5.57
N ALA A 105 8.17 19.44 5.67
CA ALA A 105 9.40 19.06 6.39
C ALA A 105 9.62 17.54 6.20
N ALA A 106 10.61 17.06 5.47
CA ALA A 106 12.07 17.16 5.69
C ALA A 106 12.56 15.73 5.95
N SER A 107 13.29 15.24 4.95
CA SER A 107 14.20 14.11 5.04
C SER A 107 15.15 14.26 6.24
N ALA A 108 15.26 13.26 7.11
CA ALA A 108 16.50 13.03 7.86
C ALA A 108 16.55 11.60 8.42
N ARG A 109 17.70 10.99 8.18
CA ARG A 109 18.13 9.63 8.52
C ARG A 109 18.27 9.42 10.03
N ALA A 110 18.29 8.13 10.38
CA ALA A 110 18.88 7.51 11.57
C ALA A 110 20.05 8.29 12.21
N VAL A 111 20.14 8.29 13.55
CA VAL A 111 20.89 7.29 14.34
C VAL A 111 20.67 7.52 15.84
N VAL A 112 20.65 6.41 16.58
CA VAL A 112 20.67 6.30 18.04
C VAL A 112 22.11 6.44 18.57
N ALA A 113 22.29 7.12 19.70
CA ALA A 113 23.12 6.67 20.84
C ALA A 113 23.15 7.72 21.98
N PRO A 114 22.80 7.33 23.22
CA PRO A 114 23.21 8.01 24.47
C PRO A 114 24.34 7.21 25.19
N PRO A 115 24.80 7.60 26.39
CA PRO A 115 24.89 8.92 27.02
C PRO A 115 26.31 9.54 26.96
#